data_AF-A0A0G0G2I5-F1
#
_entry.id   AF-A0A0G0G2I5-F1
#
_cell.length_a   1.000
_cell.length_b   1.000
_cell.length_c   1.000
_cell.angle_alpha   90.00
_cell.angle_beta   90.00
_cell.angle_gamma   90.00
#
_symmetry.space_group_name_H-M   'P 1'
#
loop_
_entity.id
_entity.type
_entity.pdbx_description
1 polymer ?
#
loop_
_entity_poly.entity_id
_entity_poly.type
_entity_poly.pdbx_seq_one_letter_code
_entity_poly.pdbx_strand_id
1 'polypeptide(L)'
;MFIKARLKLTVYYLLIIMLISLFFSVVIYRNAINELQRIAQLQRYNYERKYEPLFYNSSYTLIESNLIEEAGHRIFISLVIINLSIFVFSAGFGYLLAGKTLNPIAIMIEEQNRFISDASHELKTPLTSLKSAFEVSLRDKKFDIKQAKELVAESIQEVDKLQILSENLLR
;
A
#
# COMPACT_ATOMS: atom_id res chain seq x y z
N MET A 1 -10.34 -7.90 -8.69
CA MET A 1 -9.55 -7.91 -7.43
C MET A 1 -8.62 -6.70 -7.33
N PHE A 2 -7.83 -6.40 -8.36
CA PHE A 2 -6.81 -5.34 -8.34
C PHE A 2 -7.33 -3.90 -8.19
N ILE A 3 -8.52 -3.57 -8.70
CA ILE A 3 -9.13 -2.24 -8.50
C ILE A 3 -9.40 -1.99 -7.01
N LYS A 4 -9.92 -3.00 -6.29
CA LYS A 4 -10.15 -2.91 -4.84
C LYS A 4 -8.83 -2.77 -4.08
N ALA A 5 -7.79 -3.51 -4.48
CA ALA A 5 -6.47 -3.40 -3.87
C ALA A 5 -5.82 -2.03 -4.12
N ARG A 6 -5.88 -1.51 -5.34
CA ARG A 6 -5.40 -0.17 -5.71
C ARG A 6 -6.08 0.92 -4.88
N LEU A 7 -7.41 0.85 -4.77
CA LEU A 7 -8.19 1.79 -3.97
C LEU A 7 -7.80 1.70 -2.49
N LYS A 8 -7.72 0.49 -1.93
CA LYS A 8 -7.33 0.26 -0.53
C LYS A 8 -5.94 0.82 -0.23
N LEU A 9 -4.96 0.58 -1.10
CA LEU A 9 -3.60 1.11 -0.96
C LEU A 9 -3.60 2.64 -0.99
N THR A 10 -4.30 3.24 -1.96
CA THR A 10 -4.40 4.70 -2.10
C THR A 10 -5.02 5.33 -0.85
N VAL A 11 -6.08 4.72 -0.31
CA VAL A 11 -6.75 5.21 0.90
C VAL A 11 -5.82 5.13 2.11
N TYR A 12 -5.05 4.05 2.30
CA TYR A 12 -4.11 3.97 3.42
C TYR A 12 -2.99 5.01 3.32
N TYR A 13 -2.38 5.17 2.14
CA TYR A 13 -1.35 6.19 1.96
C TYR A 13 -1.90 7.60 2.17
N LEU A 14 -3.10 7.88 1.65
CA LEU A 14 -3.77 9.16 1.85
C LEU A 14 -4.05 9.39 3.33
N LEU A 15 -4.54 8.40 4.07
CA LEU A 15 -4.82 8.53 5.50
C LEU A 15 -3.54 8.85 6.29
N ILE A 16 -2.45 8.13 6.03
CA ILE A 16 -1.16 8.36 6.67
C ILE A 16 -0.65 9.77 6.37
N ILE A 17 -0.68 10.19 5.10
CA ILE A 17 -0.24 11.53 4.68
C ILE A 17 -1.09 12.61 5.34
N MET A 18 -2.42 12.44 5.38
CA MET A 18 -3.32 13.39 6.03
C MET A 18 -3.11 13.46 7.53
N LEU A 19 -2.86 12.34 8.21
CA LEU A 19 -2.57 12.31 9.64
C LEU A 19 -1.28 13.07 9.94
N ILE A 20 -0.22 12.80 9.18
CA ILE A 20 1.06 13.51 9.30
C ILE A 20 0.87 15.01 9.02
N SER A 21 0.17 15.35 7.94
CA SER A 21 -0.10 16.75 7.55
C SER A 21 -0.89 17.51 8.61
N LEU A 22 -1.94 16.90 9.19
CA LEU A 22 -2.72 17.49 10.27
C LEU A 22 -1.90 17.65 11.54
N PHE A 23 -1.08 16.66 11.90
CA PHE A 23 -0.18 16.77 13.03
C PHE A 23 0.79 17.96 12.86
N PHE A 24 1.46 18.06 11.71
CA PHE A 24 2.34 19.19 11.42
C PHE A 24 1.58 20.52 11.39
N SER A 25 0.35 20.55 10.87
CA SER A 25 -0.50 21.73 10.85
C SER A 25 -0.79 22.25 12.27
N VAL A 26 -1.12 21.36 13.22
CA VAL A 26 -1.32 21.73 14.63
C VAL A 26 -0.03 22.26 15.25
N VAL A 27 1.10 21.60 14.99
CA VAL A 27 2.41 22.05 15.49
C VAL A 27 2.76 23.43 14.94
N ILE A 28 2.60 23.66 13.64
CA ILE A 28 2.89 24.95 12.99
C ILE A 28 1.99 26.04 13.54
N TYR A 29 0.68 25.80 13.65
CA TYR A 29 -0.26 26.78 14.20
C TYR A 29 0.12 27.20 15.63
N ARG A 30 0.42 26.23 16.49
CA ARG A 30 0.85 26.50 17.88
C ARG A 30 2.15 27.29 17.93
N ASN A 31 3.16 26.87 17.17
CA ASN A 31 4.44 27.58 17.14
C ASN A 31 4.28 29.01 16.60
N ALA A 32 3.49 29.21 15.55
CA ALA A 32 3.28 30.52 14.96
C ALA A 32 2.55 31.48 15.92
N ILE A 33 1.51 31.02 16.64
CA ILE A 33 0.83 31.84 17.64
C ILE A 33 1.75 32.17 18.81
N ASN A 34 2.50 31.19 19.33
CA ASN A 34 3.43 31.41 20.42
C ASN A 34 4.50 32.44 20.03
N GLU A 35 5.01 32.37 18.80
CA GLU A 35 5.98 33.32 18.26
C GLU A 35 5.38 34.73 18.14
N LEU A 36 4.14 34.84 17.62
CA LEU A 36 3.44 36.11 17.53
C LEU A 36 3.22 36.73 18.92
N GLN A 37 2.77 35.94 19.89
CA GLN A 37 2.60 36.41 21.28
C GLN A 37 3.93 36.85 21.90
N ARG A 38 5.02 36.10 21.66
CA ARG A 38 6.36 36.45 22.12
C ARG A 38 6.82 37.79 21.54
N ILE A 39 6.65 37.99 20.23
CA ILE A 39 7.03 39.24 19.55
C ILE A 39 6.18 40.41 20.06
N ALA A 40 4.88 40.20 20.24
CA ALA A 40 3.97 41.23 20.71
C ALA A 40 4.31 41.68 22.15
N GLN A 41 4.64 40.73 23.04
CA GLN A 41 5.17 41.04 24.39
C GLN A 41 6.50 41.80 24.36
N LEU A 42 7.43 41.43 23.47
CA LEU A 42 8.70 42.14 23.32
C LEU A 42 8.50 43.58 22.80
N GLN A 43 7.55 43.77 21.89
CA GLN A 43 7.15 45.12 21.47
C GLN A 43 6.59 45.89 22.65
N ARG A 44 5.64 45.32 23.41
CA ARG A 44 5.07 45.94 24.60
C ARG A 44 6.13 46.41 25.60
N TYR A 45 7.09 45.56 25.95
CA TYR A 45 8.17 45.92 26.88
C TYR A 45 9.01 47.12 26.40
N ASN A 46 9.31 47.19 25.09
CA ASN A 46 10.06 48.30 24.52
C ASN A 46 9.24 49.61 24.43
N TYR A 47 7.93 49.52 24.20
CA TYR A 47 7.02 50.67 24.22
C TYR A 47 6.83 51.23 25.65
N GLU A 48 6.62 50.37 26.65
CA GLU A 48 6.49 50.76 28.06
C GLU A 48 7.73 51.49 28.59
N ARG A 49 8.93 51.14 28.11
CA ARG A 49 10.17 51.81 28.51
C ARG A 49 10.38 53.19 27.86
N LYS A 50 9.68 53.49 26.75
CA LYS A 50 9.94 54.66 25.90
C LYS A 50 8.91 55.80 26.07
N TYR A 51 7.73 55.52 26.63
CA TYR A 51 6.63 56.49 26.77
C TYR A 51 6.10 56.55 28.22
N GLU A 52 5.71 57.73 28.70
CA GLU A 52 5.16 57.92 30.06
C GLU A 52 3.85 57.15 30.30
N PRO A 53 3.58 56.65 31.53
CA PRO A 53 2.48 55.73 31.84
C PRO A 53 1.06 56.32 31.70
N LEU A 54 0.91 57.63 31.53
CA LEU A 54 -0.39 58.31 31.58
C LEU A 54 -1.25 58.14 30.32
N PHE A 55 -0.67 57.70 29.20
CA PHE A 55 -1.39 57.37 27.96
C PHE A 55 -1.29 55.88 27.61
N TYR A 56 -1.15 55.01 28.61
CA TYR A 56 -1.44 53.58 28.45
C TYR A 56 -2.95 53.42 28.19
N ASN A 57 -3.35 53.75 26.97
CA ASN A 57 -4.74 53.72 26.56
C ASN A 57 -5.06 52.31 26.10
N SER A 58 -6.17 51.76 26.58
CA SER A 58 -6.72 50.45 26.21
C SER A 58 -6.74 50.20 24.69
N SER A 59 -6.72 51.26 23.89
CA SER A 59 -6.55 51.22 22.44
C SER A 59 -5.32 50.41 21.96
N TYR A 60 -4.15 50.52 22.60
CA TYR A 60 -2.96 49.76 22.16
C TYR A 60 -3.11 48.25 22.39
N THR A 61 -3.61 47.86 23.56
CA THR A 61 -3.89 46.45 23.89
C THR A 61 -4.98 45.84 23.01
N LEU A 62 -6.00 46.63 22.64
CA LEU A 62 -7.07 46.19 21.74
C LEU A 62 -6.55 46.01 20.30
N ILE A 63 -5.65 46.88 19.84
CA ILE A 63 -5.04 46.77 18.51
C ILE A 63 -4.15 45.52 18.41
N GLU A 64 -3.32 45.25 19.43
CA GLU A 64 -2.45 44.06 19.50
C GLU A 64 -3.25 42.75 19.52
N SER A 65 -4.32 42.68 20.32
CA SER A 65 -5.19 41.51 20.35
C SER A 65 -5.87 41.27 19.00
N ASN A 66 -6.36 42.32 18.35
CA ASN A 66 -6.98 42.23 17.03
C ASN A 66 -5.98 41.76 15.95
N LEU A 67 -4.73 42.23 16.01
CA LEU A 67 -3.66 41.82 15.09
C LEU A 67 -3.32 40.33 15.24
N ILE A 68 -3.21 39.82 16.48
CA ILE A 68 -2.92 38.41 16.74
C ILE A 68 -4.08 37.52 16.28
N GLU A 69 -5.32 37.94 16.54
CA GLU A 69 -6.52 37.21 16.10
C GLU A 69 -6.58 37.14 14.57
N GLU A 70 -6.35 38.26 13.88
CA GLU A 70 -6.37 38.33 12.43
C GLU A 70 -5.22 37.52 11.79
N ALA A 71 -4.02 37.57 12.37
CA ALA A 71 -2.89 36.74 11.96
C ALA A 71 -3.18 35.24 12.17
N GLY A 72 -3.78 34.88 13.30
CA GLY A 72 -4.20 33.51 13.59
C GLY A 72 -5.21 32.98 12.57
N HIS A 73 -6.19 33.80 12.19
CA HIS A 73 -7.18 33.44 11.17
C HIS A 73 -6.53 33.25 9.79
N ARG A 74 -5.61 34.14 9.38
CA ARG A 74 -4.85 33.98 8.13
C ARG A 74 -4.03 32.68 8.11
N ILE A 75 -3.30 32.39 9.18
CA ILE A 75 -2.50 31.16 9.30
C ILE A 75 -3.40 29.93 9.21
N PHE A 76 -4.56 29.95 9.89
CA PHE A 76 -5.53 28.87 9.81
C PHE A 76 -6.02 28.63 8.38
N ILE A 77 -6.42 29.69 7.65
CA ILE A 77 -6.86 29.59 6.25
C ILE A 77 -5.72 29.03 5.37
N SER A 78 -4.50 29.53 5.52
CA SER A 78 -3.34 29.02 4.77
C SER A 78 -3.10 27.52 5.02
N LEU A 79 -3.18 27.08 6.28
CA LEU A 79 -3.04 25.67 6.64
C LEU A 79 -4.15 24.80 6.04
N VAL A 80 -5.39 25.30 6.00
CA VAL A 80 -6.51 24.60 5.35
C VAL A 80 -6.27 24.45 3.85
N ILE A 81 -5.85 25.52 3.16
CA ILE A 81 -5.54 25.50 1.72
C ILE A 81 -4.41 24.52 1.40
N ILE A 82 -3.36 24.51 2.23
CA ILE A 82 -2.22 23.59 2.08
C ILE A 82 -2.68 22.14 2.27
N ASN A 83 -3.45 21.84 3.33
CA ASN A 83 -3.96 20.49 3.56
C ASN A 83 -4.90 20.01 2.44
N LEU A 84 -5.75 20.89 1.91
CA LEU A 84 -6.61 20.56 0.77
C LEU A 84 -5.79 20.26 -0.48
N SER A 85 -4.75 21.05 -0.72
CA SER A 85 -3.83 20.84 -1.84
C SER A 85 -3.11 19.49 -1.69
N ILE A 86 -2.55 19.19 -0.51
CA ILE A 86 -1.92 17.90 -0.19
C ILE A 86 -2.91 16.75 -0.42
N PHE A 87 -4.17 16.87 0.01
CA PHE A 87 -5.20 15.86 -0.20
C PHE A 87 -5.43 15.58 -1.69
N VAL A 88 -5.64 16.61 -2.50
CA VAL A 88 -5.89 16.46 -3.95
C VAL A 88 -4.68 15.85 -4.66
N PHE A 89 -3.48 16.37 -4.41
CA PHE A 89 -2.25 15.85 -5.02
C PHE A 89 -1.96 14.43 -4.56
N SER A 90 -2.07 14.14 -3.26
CA SER A 90 -1.84 12.80 -2.70
C SER A 90 -2.85 11.78 -3.26
N ALA A 91 -4.13 12.14 -3.37
CA ALA A 91 -5.15 11.26 -3.96
C ALA A 91 -4.82 10.94 -5.43
N GLY A 92 -4.47 11.96 -6.22
CA GLY A 92 -4.13 11.79 -7.64
C GLY A 92 -2.86 10.96 -7.84
N PHE A 93 -1.74 11.38 -7.24
CA PHE A 93 -0.46 10.69 -7.34
C PHE A 93 -0.51 9.29 -6.74
N GLY A 94 -1.14 9.12 -5.58
CA GLY A 94 -1.31 7.84 -4.91
C GLY A 94 -2.07 6.85 -5.78
N TYR A 95 -3.16 7.29 -6.41
CA TYR A 95 -3.91 6.44 -7.33
C TYR A 95 -3.09 6.03 -8.55
N LEU A 96 -2.36 6.97 -9.17
CA LEU A 96 -1.52 6.68 -10.35
C LEU A 96 -0.39 5.71 -10.02
N LEU A 97 0.35 5.95 -8.94
CA LEU A 97 1.47 5.11 -8.49
C LEU A 97 1.00 3.72 -8.07
N ALA A 98 -0.12 3.61 -7.34
CA ALA A 98 -0.70 2.32 -6.98
C ALA A 98 -1.08 1.51 -8.22
N GLY A 99 -1.57 2.16 -9.29
CA GLY A 99 -1.82 1.49 -10.55
C GLY A 99 -0.55 0.95 -11.20
N LYS A 100 0.48 1.79 -11.31
CA LYS A 100 1.76 1.43 -11.96
C LYS A 100 2.51 0.31 -11.23
N THR A 101 2.45 0.29 -9.90
CA THR A 101 3.13 -0.72 -9.07
C THR A 101 2.36 -2.03 -8.97
N LEU A 102 1.03 -1.99 -8.98
CA LEU A 102 0.21 -3.18 -8.82
C LEU A 102 -0.01 -3.94 -10.14
N ASN A 103 0.10 -3.26 -11.29
CA ASN A 103 -0.05 -3.89 -12.60
C ASN A 103 0.93 -5.04 -12.88
N PRO A 104 2.27 -4.88 -12.69
CA PRO A 104 3.19 -6.00 -12.90
C PRO A 104 2.92 -7.16 -11.95
N ILE A 105 2.56 -6.88 -10.69
CA ILE A 105 2.18 -7.92 -9.71
C ILE A 105 0.94 -8.69 -10.19
N ALA A 106 -0.04 -7.99 -10.77
CA ALA A 106 -1.23 -8.62 -11.31
C ALA A 106 -0.91 -9.59 -12.46
N ILE A 107 -0.03 -9.17 -13.36
CA ILE A 107 0.43 -10.00 -14.48
C ILE A 107 1.17 -11.23 -13.96
N MET A 108 2.12 -11.05 -13.04
CA MET A 108 2.87 -12.17 -12.45
C MET A 108 1.99 -13.19 -11.74
N ILE A 109 0.96 -12.73 -10.99
CA ILE A 109 0.02 -13.63 -10.32
C ILE A 109 -0.81 -14.42 -11.34
N GLU A 110 -1.23 -13.78 -12.44
CA GLU A 110 -1.97 -14.45 -13.50
C GLU A 110 -1.11 -15.49 -14.22
N GLU A 111 0.15 -15.16 -14.53
CA GLU A 111 1.12 -16.09 -15.11
C GLU A 111 1.41 -17.26 -14.17
N GLN A 112 1.58 -16.99 -12.88
CA GLN A 112 1.78 -18.04 -11.87
C GLN A 112 0.57 -18.98 -11.77
N ASN A 113 -0.66 -18.44 -11.77
CA ASN A 113 -1.87 -19.27 -11.73
C ASN A 113 -1.98 -20.15 -12.98
N ARG A 114 -1.65 -19.61 -14.15
CA ARG A 114 -1.63 -20.36 -15.40
C ARG A 114 -0.58 -21.48 -15.36
N PHE A 115 0.63 -21.16 -14.94
CA PHE A 115 1.70 -22.15 -14.77
C PHE A 115 1.31 -23.29 -13.82
N ILE A 116 0.73 -22.97 -12.66
CA ILE A 116 0.27 -23.99 -11.69
C ILE A 116 -0.83 -24.86 -12.31
N SER A 117 -1.77 -24.26 -13.05
CA SER A 117 -2.83 -24.98 -13.75
C SER A 117 -2.27 -25.94 -14.80
N ASP A 118 -1.37 -25.45 -15.65
CA ASP A 118 -0.75 -26.23 -16.72
C ASP A 118 0.09 -27.37 -16.15
N ALA A 119 0.94 -27.09 -15.16
CA ALA A 119 1.71 -28.11 -14.44
C ALA A 119 0.80 -29.17 -13.81
N SER A 120 -0.32 -28.77 -13.20
CA SER A 120 -1.29 -29.72 -12.61
C SER A 120 -1.92 -30.62 -13.67
N HIS A 121 -2.23 -30.08 -14.85
CA HIS A 121 -2.76 -30.86 -15.97
C HIS A 121 -1.72 -31.84 -16.54
N GLU A 122 -0.48 -31.39 -16.72
CA GLU A 122 0.61 -32.21 -17.22
C GLU A 122 1.01 -33.33 -16.25
N LEU A 123 0.96 -33.10 -14.93
CA LEU A 123 1.18 -34.14 -13.92
C LEU A 123 0.01 -35.13 -13.83
N LYS A 124 -1.23 -34.66 -14.00
CA LYS A 124 -2.43 -35.51 -13.84
C LYS A 124 -2.52 -36.60 -14.90
N THR A 125 -2.06 -36.32 -16.13
CA THR A 125 -2.14 -37.25 -17.27
C THR A 125 -1.36 -38.56 -17.02
N PRO A 126 -0.04 -38.53 -16.76
CA PRO A 126 0.74 -39.74 -16.48
C PRO A 126 0.26 -40.46 -15.21
N LEU A 127 -0.14 -39.71 -14.16
CA LEU A 127 -0.74 -40.31 -12.95
C LEU A 127 -2.04 -41.07 -13.24
N THR A 128 -2.91 -40.51 -14.09
CA THR A 128 -4.16 -41.15 -14.48
C THR A 128 -3.92 -42.38 -15.35
N SER A 129 -2.92 -42.31 -16.23
CA SER A 129 -2.47 -43.45 -17.06
C SER A 129 -1.97 -44.60 -16.18
N LEU A 130 -1.03 -44.32 -15.27
CA LEU A 130 -0.50 -45.29 -14.28
C LEU A 130 -1.62 -45.93 -13.47
N LYS A 131 -2.52 -45.13 -12.90
CA LYS A 131 -3.65 -45.62 -12.10
C LYS A 131 -4.56 -46.54 -12.91
N SER A 132 -4.90 -46.14 -14.13
CA SER A 132 -5.77 -46.93 -15.01
C SER A 132 -5.11 -48.25 -15.41
N ALA A 133 -3.83 -48.25 -15.75
CA ALA A 133 -3.08 -49.44 -16.12
C ALA A 133 -3.02 -50.45 -14.97
N PHE A 134 -2.76 -49.98 -13.74
CA PHE A 134 -2.78 -50.83 -12.55
C PHE A 134 -4.16 -51.35 -12.20
N GLU A 135 -5.22 -50.53 -12.32
CA GLU A 135 -6.60 -50.98 -12.09
C GLU A 135 -7.03 -52.07 -13.08
N VAL A 136 -6.65 -51.94 -14.35
CA VAL A 136 -6.92 -52.95 -15.38
C VAL A 136 -6.18 -54.25 -15.09
N SER A 137 -4.89 -54.17 -14.75
CA SER A 137 -4.07 -55.34 -14.39
C SER A 137 -4.62 -56.10 -13.17
N LEU A 138 -5.03 -55.38 -12.11
CA LEU A 138 -5.63 -55.98 -10.92
C LEU A 138 -6.96 -56.69 -11.21
N ARG A 139 -7.68 -56.29 -12.27
CA ARG A 139 -8.96 -56.90 -12.65
C ARG A 139 -8.81 -58.13 -13.54
N ASP A 140 -7.65 -58.31 -14.19
CA ASP A 140 -7.41 -59.43 -15.08
C ASP A 140 -7.03 -60.70 -14.31
N LYS A 141 -7.94 -61.68 -14.32
CA LYS A 141 -7.76 -62.98 -13.64
C LYS A 141 -6.75 -63.89 -14.33
N LYS A 142 -6.32 -63.58 -15.56
CA LYS A 142 -5.36 -64.36 -16.36
C LYS A 142 -4.04 -63.61 -16.58
N PHE A 143 -3.78 -62.57 -15.78
CA PHE A 143 -2.56 -61.77 -15.89
C PHE A 143 -1.30 -62.64 -15.71
N ASP A 144 -0.44 -62.66 -16.72
CA ASP A 144 0.76 -63.50 -16.74
C ASP A 144 2.05 -62.71 -16.42
N ILE A 145 3.15 -63.42 -16.21
CA ILE A 145 4.46 -62.83 -15.86
C ILE A 145 5.00 -61.93 -16.98
N LYS A 146 4.69 -62.22 -18.25
CA LYS A 146 5.15 -61.41 -19.37
C LYS A 146 4.44 -60.06 -19.39
N GLN A 147 3.12 -60.06 -19.24
CA GLN A 147 2.30 -58.84 -19.12
C GLN A 147 2.70 -58.01 -17.90
N ALA A 148 3.03 -58.66 -16.78
CA ALA A 148 3.54 -57.98 -15.59
C ALA A 148 4.85 -57.23 -15.87
N LYS A 149 5.79 -57.85 -16.62
CA LYS A 149 7.05 -57.19 -17.00
C LYS A 149 6.82 -56.02 -17.95
N GLU A 150 5.91 -56.16 -18.92
CA GLU A 150 5.55 -55.07 -19.85
C GLU A 150 4.92 -53.89 -19.09
N LEU A 151 3.94 -54.15 -18.20
CA LEU A 151 3.29 -53.13 -17.37
C LEU A 151 4.30 -52.37 -16.50
N VAL A 152 5.25 -53.08 -15.87
CA VAL A 152 6.30 -52.44 -15.05
C VAL A 152 7.20 -51.57 -15.92
N ALA A 153 7.58 -52.04 -17.11
CA ALA A 153 8.40 -51.26 -18.04
C ALA A 153 7.69 -49.97 -18.50
N GLU A 154 6.41 -50.04 -18.86
CA GLU A 154 5.60 -48.86 -19.21
C GLU A 154 5.42 -47.92 -18.02
N SER A 155 5.23 -48.48 -16.81
CA SER A 155 5.09 -47.68 -15.59
C SER A 155 6.37 -46.91 -15.27
N ILE A 156 7.54 -47.50 -15.46
CA ILE A 156 8.83 -46.82 -15.30
C ILE A 156 8.93 -45.64 -16.29
N GLN A 157 8.51 -45.82 -17.55
CA GLN A 157 8.51 -44.72 -18.52
C GLN A 157 7.61 -43.55 -18.10
N GLU A 158 6.44 -43.80 -17.51
CA GLU A 158 5.58 -42.72 -17.00
C GLU A 158 6.16 -42.05 -15.75
N VAL A 159 6.85 -42.80 -14.88
CA VAL A 159 7.58 -42.23 -13.75
C VAL A 159 8.75 -41.35 -14.23
N ASP A 160 9.48 -41.77 -15.26
CA ASP A 160 10.55 -40.96 -15.86
C ASP A 160 10.00 -39.65 -16.44
N LYS A 161 8.83 -39.68 -17.10
CA LYS A 161 8.17 -38.44 -17.58
C LYS A 161 7.78 -37.52 -16.42
N LEU A 162 7.23 -38.07 -15.34
CA LEU A 162 6.92 -37.31 -14.13
C LEU A 162 8.18 -36.68 -13.51
N GLN A 163 9.31 -37.41 -13.51
CA GLN A 163 10.59 -36.90 -13.02
C GLN A 163 11.09 -35.74 -13.89
N ILE A 164 11.10 -35.89 -15.22
CA ILE A 164 11.48 -34.82 -16.16
C ILE A 164 10.59 -33.59 -15.96
N LEU A 165 9.27 -33.78 -15.81
CA LEU A 165 8.35 -32.69 -15.55
C LEU A 165 8.69 -31.97 -14.24
N SER A 166 8.92 -32.73 -13.17
CA SER A 166 9.33 -32.18 -11.87
C SER A 166 10.64 -31.41 -11.95
N GLU A 167 11.63 -31.92 -12.68
CA GLU A 167 12.91 -31.23 -12.87
C GLU A 167 12.74 -29.91 -13.64
N ASN A 168 11.83 -29.88 -14.62
CA ASN A 168 11.50 -28.67 -15.38
C ASN A 168 10.74 -27.63 -14.54
N LEU A 169 9.89 -28.05 -13.59
CA LEU A 169 9.18 -27.14 -12.69
C LEU A 169 10.08 -26.52 -11.61
N LEU A 170 11.24 -27.13 -11.32
CA LEU A 170 12.20 -26.68 -10.31
C LEU A 170 13.32 -25.78 -10.87
N ARG A 171 13.42 -25.67 -12.19
CA ARG A 171 14.41 -24.82 -12.89
C ARG A 171 13.81 -23.46 -13.24
#